data_AF-A0A7S2I149-F1
#
_entry.id   AF-A0A7S2I149-F1
#
_cell.length_a   1.000
_cell.length_b   1.000
_cell.length_c   1.000
_cell.angle_alpha   90.00
_cell.angle_beta   90.00
_cell.angle_gamma   90.00
#
_symmetry.space_group_name_H-M   'P 1'
#
loop_
_entity.id
_entity.type
_entity.pdbx_description
1 polymer ?
#
loop_
_entity_poly.entity_id
_entity_poly.type
_entity_poly.pdbx_seq_one_letter_code
_entity_poly.pdbx_strand_id
1 'polypeptide(L)'
;LVRPPSDPTAAPKVLCFVQNYLEDAAMFEWAGVGFGRQESFHVALSLRKLAADVPSLARLRLWGKVLGTSGDYYVAEGVIKAPNPEPQALPGTPEYDVEPQGEGANTWAYWVSAGGAAPWI
;
A
#
# COMPACT_ATOMS: atom_id res chain seq x y z
N LEU A 1 -8.02 15.64 -35.08
CA LEU A 1 -7.58 16.53 -33.99
C LEU A 1 -8.10 15.98 -32.67
N VAL A 2 -7.25 15.32 -31.89
CA VAL A 2 -7.55 14.97 -30.50
C VAL A 2 -7.43 16.25 -29.69
N ARG A 3 -8.52 16.68 -29.05
CA ARG A 3 -8.47 17.84 -28.14
C ARG A 3 -7.62 17.44 -26.93
N PRO A 4 -6.59 18.22 -26.55
CA PRO A 4 -5.90 17.97 -25.30
C PRO A 4 -6.92 18.06 -24.14
N PRO A 5 -6.79 17.23 -23.09
CA PRO A 5 -7.68 17.30 -21.94
C PRO A 5 -7.62 18.72 -21.35
N SER A 6 -8.77 19.36 -21.22
CA SER A 6 -8.96 20.76 -20.83
C SER A 6 -8.60 21.07 -19.38
N ASP A 7 -8.09 20.09 -18.63
CA ASP A 7 -7.96 20.13 -17.18
C ASP A 7 -6.58 19.59 -16.78
N PRO A 8 -5.71 20.40 -16.14
CA PRO A 8 -4.38 19.95 -15.70
C PRO A 8 -4.45 18.86 -14.62
N THR A 9 -5.63 18.60 -14.05
CA THR A 9 -5.90 17.48 -13.12
C THR A 9 -6.33 16.19 -13.83
N ALA A 10 -6.62 16.24 -15.14
CA ALA A 10 -7.04 15.07 -15.94
C ALA A 10 -5.87 14.30 -16.57
N ALA A 11 -4.62 14.63 -16.24
CA ALA A 11 -3.50 13.74 -16.52
C ALA A 11 -3.75 12.41 -15.80
N PRO A 12 -3.63 11.24 -16.47
CA PRO A 12 -3.78 9.97 -15.79
C PRO A 12 -2.76 9.94 -14.66
N LYS A 13 -3.24 9.82 -13.42
CA LYS A 13 -2.40 9.76 -12.23
C LYS A 13 -1.39 8.65 -12.47
N VAL A 14 -0.10 8.99 -12.53
CA VAL A 14 0.95 8.01 -12.82
C VAL A 14 0.93 7.02 -11.68
N LEU A 15 0.37 5.84 -11.94
CA LEU A 15 0.31 4.77 -10.96
C LEU A 15 1.72 4.26 -10.76
N CYS A 16 2.10 4.05 -9.51
CA CYS A 16 3.33 3.34 -9.16
C CYS A 16 3.28 1.89 -9.68
N PHE A 17 4.37 1.12 -9.52
CA PHE A 17 4.31 -0.31 -9.79
C PHE A 17 3.42 -1.01 -8.74
N VAL A 18 2.18 -1.32 -9.11
CA VAL A 18 1.24 -2.05 -8.24
C VAL A 18 1.24 -3.52 -8.62
N GLN A 19 1.32 -4.40 -7.62
CA GLN A 19 1.18 -5.84 -7.79
C GLN A 19 -0.17 -6.20 -8.44
N ASN A 20 -0.17 -7.17 -9.37
CA ASN A 20 -1.40 -7.72 -9.90
C ASN A 20 -2.02 -8.74 -8.93
N TYR A 21 -2.66 -8.23 -7.88
CA TYR A 21 -3.21 -9.06 -6.81
C TYR A 21 -4.29 -10.04 -7.28
N LEU A 22 -5.00 -9.76 -8.37
CA LEU A 22 -6.07 -10.65 -8.86
C LEU A 22 -5.54 -11.96 -9.43
N GLU A 23 -4.39 -11.94 -10.09
CA GLU A 23 -3.74 -13.17 -10.57
C GLU A 23 -3.23 -14.00 -9.38
N ASP A 24 -2.61 -13.34 -8.39
CA ASP A 24 -2.18 -14.00 -7.17
C ASP A 24 -3.37 -14.61 -6.40
N ALA A 25 -4.49 -13.89 -6.33
CA ALA A 25 -5.72 -14.38 -5.71
C ALA A 25 -6.28 -15.63 -6.42
N ALA A 26 -6.20 -15.71 -7.75
CA ALA A 26 -6.60 -16.92 -8.48
C ALA A 26 -5.69 -18.12 -8.13
N MET A 27 -4.38 -17.88 -7.96
CA MET A 27 -3.43 -18.92 -7.53
C MET A 27 -3.69 -19.35 -6.09
N PHE A 28 -3.99 -18.41 -5.18
CA PHE A 28 -4.35 -18.72 -3.80
C PHE A 28 -5.65 -19.52 -3.72
N GLU A 29 -6.65 -19.16 -4.52
CA GLU A 29 -7.91 -19.89 -4.61
C GLU A 29 -7.69 -21.34 -5.05
N TRP A 30 -6.82 -21.59 -6.03
CA TRP A 30 -6.46 -22.95 -6.45
C TRP A 30 -5.74 -23.75 -5.35
N ALA A 31 -4.92 -23.08 -4.54
CA ALA A 31 -4.26 -23.68 -3.39
C ALA A 31 -5.21 -23.83 -2.17
N GLY A 32 -6.45 -23.37 -2.25
CA GLY A 32 -7.41 -23.40 -1.15
C GLY A 32 -7.09 -22.43 0.00
N VAL A 33 -6.30 -21.40 -0.28
CA VAL A 33 -5.89 -20.36 0.69
C VAL A 33 -6.26 -18.97 0.20
N GLY A 34 -6.12 -17.95 1.05
CA GLY A 34 -6.36 -16.56 0.69
C GLY A 34 -7.78 -16.08 1.01
N PHE A 35 -8.15 -14.94 0.43
CA PHE A 35 -9.44 -14.31 0.66
C PHE A 35 -10.51 -14.79 -0.33
N GLY A 36 -11.77 -14.56 0.00
CA GLY A 36 -12.85 -14.83 -0.95
C GLY A 36 -12.75 -13.95 -2.20
N ARG A 37 -13.24 -14.42 -3.36
CA ARG A 37 -13.15 -13.67 -4.64
C ARG A 37 -13.62 -12.22 -4.56
N GLN A 38 -14.69 -11.94 -3.80
CA GLN A 38 -15.21 -10.58 -3.62
C GLN A 38 -14.26 -9.70 -2.79
N GLU A 39 -13.75 -10.25 -1.68
CA GLU A 39 -12.79 -9.57 -0.80
C GLU A 39 -11.49 -9.29 -1.57
N SER A 40 -10.99 -10.26 -2.33
CA SER A 40 -9.81 -10.10 -3.18
C SER A 40 -9.98 -9.00 -4.24
N PHE A 41 -11.18 -8.88 -4.82
CA PHE A 41 -11.49 -7.83 -5.78
C PHE A 41 -11.53 -6.45 -5.12
N HIS A 42 -12.16 -6.33 -3.95
CA HIS A 42 -12.15 -5.09 -3.17
C HIS A 42 -10.73 -4.67 -2.78
N VAL A 43 -9.89 -5.62 -2.35
CA VAL A 43 -8.50 -5.35 -2.01
C VAL A 43 -7.73 -4.84 -3.23
N ALA A 44 -7.86 -5.49 -4.40
CA ALA A 44 -7.21 -5.05 -5.63
C ALA A 44 -7.59 -3.62 -6.03
N LEU A 45 -8.87 -3.25 -5.92
CA LEU A 45 -9.32 -1.88 -6.19
C LEU A 45 -8.81 -0.88 -5.14
N SER A 46 -8.82 -1.26 -3.87
CA SER A 46 -8.35 -0.41 -2.77
C SER A 46 -6.86 -0.10 -2.87
N LEU A 47 -6.04 -1.05 -3.33
CA LEU A 47 -4.61 -0.85 -3.59
C LEU A 47 -4.37 0.09 -4.77
N ARG A 48 -5.17 -0.04 -5.83
CA ARG A 48 -5.10 0.90 -6.97
C ARG A 48 -5.49 2.31 -6.57
N LYS A 49 -6.46 2.46 -5.66
CA LYS A 49 -6.82 3.74 -5.06
C LYS A 49 -5.68 4.30 -4.21
N LEU A 50 -5.04 3.48 -3.36
CA LEU A 50 -3.87 3.91 -2.58
C LEU A 50 -2.72 4.38 -3.46
N ALA A 51 -2.39 3.61 -4.50
CA ALA A 51 -1.36 3.96 -5.47
C ALA A 51 -1.68 5.25 -6.23
N ALA A 52 -2.96 5.52 -6.46
CA ALA A 52 -3.39 6.81 -6.97
C ALA A 52 -3.16 7.89 -5.89
N ASP A 53 -3.66 7.72 -4.67
CA ASP A 53 -3.65 8.75 -3.62
C ASP A 53 -2.25 9.19 -3.17
N VAL A 54 -1.24 8.31 -3.21
CA VAL A 54 0.13 8.62 -2.77
C VAL A 54 1.09 8.74 -3.97
N PRO A 55 1.44 9.97 -4.43
CA PRO A 55 2.25 10.17 -5.63
C PRO A 55 3.75 9.84 -5.47
N SER A 56 4.26 9.75 -4.24
CA SER A 56 5.66 9.44 -3.93
C SER A 56 5.97 7.93 -3.90
N LEU A 57 4.96 7.10 -4.10
CA LEU A 57 5.05 5.65 -4.03
C LEU A 57 5.67 5.10 -5.32
N ALA A 58 6.65 4.20 -5.19
CA ALA A 58 7.34 3.60 -6.33
C ALA A 58 6.88 2.16 -6.60
N ARG A 59 6.61 1.39 -5.53
CA ARG A 59 6.13 0.02 -5.60
C ARG A 59 5.12 -0.22 -4.49
N LEU A 60 4.03 -0.93 -4.79
CA LEU A 60 2.99 -1.31 -3.84
C LEU A 60 2.65 -2.79 -3.97
N ARG A 61 2.57 -3.49 -2.84
CA ARG A 61 2.20 -4.90 -2.72
C ARG A 61 1.27 -5.08 -1.52
N LEU A 62 0.36 -6.06 -1.60
CA LEU A 62 -0.37 -6.50 -0.42
C LEU A 62 0.54 -7.39 0.43
N TRP A 63 0.70 -7.04 1.70
CA TRP A 63 1.37 -7.91 2.66
C TRP A 63 0.41 -9.00 3.16
N GLY A 64 -0.78 -8.59 3.60
CA GLY A 64 -1.79 -9.52 4.10
C GLY A 64 -2.86 -8.87 4.95
N LYS A 65 -3.51 -9.69 5.79
CA LYS A 65 -4.56 -9.29 6.73
C LYS A 65 -4.22 -9.78 8.13
N VAL A 66 -4.34 -8.91 9.11
CA VAL A 66 -4.18 -9.22 10.54
C VAL A 66 -5.57 -9.22 11.17
N LEU A 67 -5.92 -10.33 11.80
CA LEU A 67 -7.20 -10.46 12.51
C LEU A 67 -7.03 -9.93 13.93
N GLY A 68 -7.87 -8.97 14.30
CA GLY A 68 -7.91 -8.41 15.65
C GLY A 68 -9.16 -8.86 16.41
N THR A 69 -9.21 -8.56 17.70
CA THR A 69 -10.38 -8.85 18.54
C THR A 69 -11.55 -7.90 18.29
N SER A 70 -11.27 -6.65 17.92
CA SER A 70 -12.29 -5.60 17.70
C SER A 70 -12.43 -5.19 16.22
N GLY A 71 -11.60 -5.74 15.34
CA GLY A 71 -11.59 -5.42 13.92
C GLY A 71 -10.36 -6.00 13.22
N ASP A 72 -10.46 -6.14 11.91
CA ASP A 72 -9.39 -6.67 11.07
C ASP A 72 -8.64 -5.54 10.36
N TYR A 73 -7.37 -5.78 10.04
CA TYR A 73 -6.50 -4.82 9.38
C TYR A 73 -5.89 -5.42 8.13
N TYR A 74 -6.06 -4.75 7.00
CA TYR A 74 -5.32 -5.02 5.78
C TYR A 74 -4.04 -4.22 5.79
N VAL A 75 -2.94 -4.86 5.45
CA VAL A 75 -1.61 -4.24 5.42
C VAL A 75 -1.10 -4.26 3.99
N ALA A 76 -0.80 -3.08 3.46
CA ALA A 76 -0.10 -2.90 2.20
C ALA A 76 1.33 -2.43 2.49
N GLU A 77 2.30 -2.99 1.76
CA GLU A 77 3.71 -2.60 1.86
C GLU A 77 4.16 -1.94 0.56
N GLY A 78 5.08 -0.99 0.66
CA GLY A 78 5.57 -0.28 -0.51
C GLY A 78 6.84 0.51 -0.26
N VAL A 79 7.44 0.98 -1.35
CA VAL A 79 8.66 1.82 -1.30
C VAL A 79 8.27 3.24 -1.67
N ILE A 80 8.67 4.21 -0.85
CA ILE A 80 8.49 5.64 -1.10
C ILE A 80 9.81 6.22 -1.58
N LYS A 81 9.78 7.01 -2.66
CA LYS A 81 10.95 7.76 -3.18
C LYS A 81 10.99 9.19 -2.62
N ALA A 82 10.78 9.36 -1.32
CA ALA A 82 10.81 10.66 -0.66
C ALA A 82 12.15 10.86 0.06
N PRO A 83 12.62 12.12 0.23
CA PRO A 83 13.76 12.41 1.09
C PRO A 83 13.45 12.01 2.53
N ASN A 84 14.42 11.36 3.15
CA ASN A 84 14.41 10.84 4.52
C ASN A 84 13.92 11.88 5.54
N PRO A 85 12.73 11.73 6.15
CA PRO A 85 12.44 12.46 7.38
C PRO A 85 13.41 11.98 8.46
N GLU A 86 13.91 12.89 9.29
CA GLU A 86 14.83 12.54 10.37
C GLU A 86 14.22 11.44 11.26
N PRO A 87 15.01 10.45 11.72
CA PRO A 87 14.51 9.37 12.55
C PRO A 87 13.82 9.95 13.78
N GLN A 88 12.51 9.74 13.92
CA GLN A 88 11.80 10.10 15.14
C GLN A 88 11.98 8.97 16.15
N ALA A 89 12.91 9.16 17.09
CA ALA A 89 13.02 8.27 18.24
C ALA A 89 11.72 8.31 19.05
N LEU A 90 11.24 7.13 19.46
CA LEU A 90 10.11 7.04 20.38
C LEU A 90 10.50 7.64 21.74
N PRO A 91 9.56 8.24 22.48
CA PRO A 91 9.84 8.77 23.81
C PRO A 91 10.34 7.65 24.73
N GLY A 92 11.60 7.73 25.15
CA GLY A 92 12.24 6.76 26.05
C GLY A 92 13.16 5.73 25.38
N THR A 93 13.33 5.76 24.05
CA THR A 93 14.31 4.92 23.35
C THR A 93 15.59 5.68 23.04
N PRO A 94 16.78 5.06 23.17
CA PRO A 94 18.02 5.68 22.70
C PRO A 94 17.95 5.99 21.20
N GLU A 95 18.29 7.21 20.84
CA GLU A 95 18.19 7.74 19.47
C GLU A 95 19.07 7.00 18.44
N TYR A 96 20.10 6.29 18.90
CA TYR A 96 21.08 5.60 18.06
C TYR A 96 20.62 4.24 17.50
N ASP A 97 19.44 3.74 17.88
CA ASP A 97 18.93 2.42 17.45
C ASP A 97 17.82 2.49 16.38
N VAL A 98 17.51 3.68 15.85
CA VAL A 98 16.48 3.83 14.81
C VAL A 98 17.11 3.88 13.43
N GLU A 99 16.91 2.82 12.63
CA GLU A 99 17.39 2.79 11.25
C GLU A 99 16.66 3.86 10.39
N PRO A 100 17.38 4.56 9.49
CA PRO A 100 16.77 5.54 8.63
C PRO A 100 15.82 4.89 7.60
N GLN A 101 14.94 5.70 7.00
CA GLN A 101 14.04 5.21 5.97
C GLN A 101 14.84 4.67 4.78
N GLY A 102 14.53 3.46 4.34
CA GLY A 102 15.22 2.78 3.24
C GLY A 102 16.27 1.77 3.69
N GLU A 103 16.68 1.77 4.96
CA GLU A 103 17.71 0.87 5.49
C GLU A 103 17.12 -0.17 6.45
N GLY A 104 17.74 -1.36 6.47
CA GLY A 104 17.40 -2.46 7.36
C GLY A 104 15.91 -2.84 7.39
N ALA A 105 15.30 -2.81 8.56
CA ALA A 105 13.88 -3.06 8.79
C ALA A 105 12.98 -1.95 8.23
N ASN A 106 13.49 -0.72 8.14
CA ASN A 106 12.76 0.47 7.68
C ASN A 106 12.87 0.69 6.16
N THR A 107 13.24 -0.34 5.39
CA THR A 107 13.26 -0.30 3.92
C THR A 107 11.87 -0.10 3.31
N TRP A 108 10.83 -0.66 3.94
CA TRP A 108 9.47 -0.62 3.42
C TRP A 108 8.59 0.27 4.29
N ALA A 109 7.74 1.05 3.64
CA ALA A 109 6.64 1.75 4.28
C ALA A 109 5.39 0.85 4.26
N TYR A 110 4.59 0.96 5.30
CA TYR A 110 3.37 0.17 5.45
C TYR A 110 2.17 1.09 5.59
N TRP A 111 1.07 0.70 4.95
CA TRP A 111 -0.24 1.33 5.09
C TRP A 111 -1.22 0.33 5.63
N VAL A 112 -2.09 0.79 6.51
CA VAL A 112 -3.08 -0.05 7.16
C VAL A 112 -4.49 0.47 6.86
N SER A 113 -5.40 -0.45 6.56
CA SER A 113 -6.82 -0.13 6.40
C SER A 113 -7.70 -1.12 7.13
N ALA A 114 -8.78 -0.65 7.74
CA ALA A 114 -9.76 -1.50 8.42
C ALA A 114 -10.65 -2.30 7.44
N GLY A 115 -10.56 -2.05 6.13
CA GLY A 115 -11.42 -2.69 5.13
C GLY A 115 -11.18 -2.21 3.71
N GLY A 116 -11.57 -2.98 2.70
CA GLY A 116 -11.36 -2.62 1.28
C GLY A 116 -12.01 -1.29 0.84
N ALA A 117 -12.94 -0.73 1.62
CA ALA A 117 -13.54 0.58 1.39
C ALA A 117 -13.08 1.68 2.37
N ALA A 118 -12.38 1.31 3.45
CA ALA A 118 -11.87 2.24 4.44
C ALA A 118 -10.62 2.96 3.91
N PRO A 119 -10.35 4.20 4.36
CA PRO A 119 -9.13 4.91 3.98
C PRO A 119 -7.90 4.16 4.48
N TRP A 120 -6.82 4.25 3.71
CA TRP A 120 -5.50 3.80 4.12
C TRP A 120 -4.83 4.86 4.98
N ILE A 121 -4.16 4.41 6.04
CA ILE A 121 -3.44 5.23 7.01
C ILE A 121 -1.97 4.82 6.98
#